data_AF-A0A955TGX5-F1
#
_entry.id   AF-A0A955TGX5-F1
#
_cell.length_a   1.000
_cell.length_b   1.000
_cell.length_c   1.000
_cell.angle_alpha   90.00
_cell.angle_beta   90.00
_cell.angle_gamma   90.00
#
_symmetry.space_group_name_H-M   'P 1'
#
loop_
_entity.id
_entity.type
_entity.pdbx_description
1 polymer ?
#
loop_
_entity_poly.entity_id
_entity_poly.type
_entity_poly.pdbx_seq_one_letter_code
_entity_poly.pdbx_strand_id
1 'polypeptide(L)' 'REGTYGFCHECGAPVSNARLKALPFAKTCFDCQNVIEELEKVARS' A
#
# COMPACT_ATOMS: atom_id res chain seq x y z
N ARG A 1 9.05 4.71 -19.06
CA ARG A 1 8.52 5.13 -17.74
C ARG A 1 7.43 4.14 -17.38
N GLU A 2 7.73 3.13 -16.57
CA GLU A 2 6.76 2.08 -16.24
C GLU A 2 5.73 2.64 -15.25
N GLY A 3 4.48 2.71 -15.70
CA GLY A 3 3.36 3.31 -14.99
C GLY A 3 2.74 2.36 -13.95
N THR A 4 3.44 2.10 -12.86
CA THR A 4 2.90 1.34 -11.71
C THR A 4 2.12 2.22 -10.73
N TYR A 5 1.96 3.51 -11.03
CA TYR A 5 1.19 4.43 -10.19
C TYR A 5 -0.26 3.96 -10.09
N GLY A 6 -0.74 3.81 -8.85
CA GLY A 6 -2.09 3.35 -8.57
C GLY A 6 -2.26 1.83 -8.51
N PHE A 7 -1.18 1.06 -8.51
CA PHE A 7 -1.20 -0.38 -8.24
C PHE A 7 -0.34 -0.72 -7.02
N CYS A 8 -0.80 -1.69 -6.24
CA CYS A 8 -0.11 -2.18 -5.05
C CYS A 8 1.15 -2.95 -5.45
N HIS A 9 2.28 -2.61 -4.83
CA HIS A 9 3.55 -3.26 -5.12
C HIS A 9 3.62 -4.70 -4.59
N GLU A 10 2.84 -5.03 -3.56
CA GLU A 10 2.85 -6.36 -2.93
C GLU A 10 1.95 -7.36 -3.68
N CYS A 11 0.72 -6.95 -4.01
CA CYS A 11 -0.28 -7.87 -4.57
C CYS A 11 -0.71 -7.53 -6.00
N GLY A 12 -0.26 -6.41 -6.57
CA GLY A 12 -0.65 -5.96 -7.91
C GLY A 12 -2.09 -5.41 -8.02
N ALA A 13 -2.88 -5.44 -6.95
CA ALA A 13 -4.24 -4.90 -6.95
C ALA A 13 -4.26 -3.37 -7.07
N PRO A 14 -5.30 -2.76 -7.65
CA PRO A 14 -5.41 -1.30 -7.73
C PRO A 14 -5.47 -0.66 -6.34
N VAL A 15 -4.71 0.41 -6.12
CA VAL A 15 -4.80 1.26 -4.94
C VAL A 15 -6.00 2.19 -5.12
N SER A 16 -6.86 2.26 -4.08
CA SER A 16 -8.08 3.05 -4.18
C SER A 16 -7.77 4.53 -4.46
N ASN A 17 -8.59 5.15 -5.32
CA ASN A 17 -8.45 6.58 -5.62
C ASN A 17 -8.54 7.46 -4.37
N ALA A 18 -9.38 7.09 -3.40
CA ALA A 18 -9.46 7.80 -2.12
C ALA A 18 -8.11 7.77 -1.38
N ARG A 19 -7.43 6.62 -1.38
CA ARG A 19 -6.10 6.48 -0.77
C ARG A 19 -5.04 7.23 -1.55
N LEU A 20 -5.06 7.24 -2.88
CA LEU A 20 -4.14 8.05 -3.69
C LEU A 20 -4.40 9.56 -3.55
N LYS A 21 -5.64 9.98 -3.34
CA LYS A 21 -5.96 11.39 -3.06
C LYS A 21 -5.44 11.84 -1.70
N ALA A 22 -5.61 11.00 -0.67
CA ALA A 22 -5.12 11.27 0.67
C ALA A 22 -3.59 11.11 0.78
N LEU A 23 -3.04 10.14 0.07
CA LEU A 23 -1.62 9.76 0.09
C LEU A 23 -1.16 9.42 -1.34
N PRO A 24 -0.78 10.43 -2.15
CA PRO A 24 -0.40 10.23 -3.56
C PRO A 24 0.76 9.27 -3.77
N PHE A 25 1.63 9.12 -2.78
CA PHE A 25 2.81 8.25 -2.82
C PHE A 25 2.56 6.88 -2.19
N ALA A 26 1.30 6.48 -1.98
CA ALA A 26 0.96 5.14 -1.49
C ALA A 26 1.49 4.06 -2.46
N LYS A 27 2.34 3.18 -1.94
CA LYS A 27 2.94 2.07 -2.70
C LYS A 27 2.12 0.77 -2.61
N THR A 28 1.23 0.68 -1.64
CA THR A 28 0.49 -0.54 -1.29
C THR A 28 -1.00 -0.25 -1.14
N CYS A 29 -1.83 -1.27 -1.38
CA CYS A 29 -3.26 -1.20 -1.05
C CYS A 29 -3.46 -1.22 0.47
N PHE A 30 -4.68 -0.93 0.90
CA PHE A 30 -5.02 -0.88 2.32
C PHE A 30 -4.78 -2.22 3.02
N ASP A 31 -5.14 -3.33 2.40
CA ASP A 31 -5.01 -4.67 2.99
C ASP A 31 -3.53 -5.05 3.20
N CYS A 32 -2.69 -4.88 2.17
CA CYS A 32 -1.26 -5.14 2.29
C CYS A 32 -0.60 -4.19 3.29
N GLN A 33 -0.99 -2.92 3.31
CA GLN A 33 -0.49 -1.96 4.30
C GLN A 33 -0.82 -2.40 5.73
N ASN A 34 -2.05 -2.85 6.01
CA ASN A 34 -2.41 -3.34 7.33
C ASN A 34 -1.58 -4.55 7.75
N VAL A 35 -1.34 -5.49 6.85
CA VAL A 35 -0.49 -6.66 7.13
C VAL A 35 0.94 -6.21 7.49
N ILE A 36 1.52 -5.29 6.71
CA ILE A 36 2.85 -4.73 7.00
C ILE A 36 2.88 -4.08 8.38
N GLU A 37 1.88 -3.25 8.70
CA GLU A 37 1.80 -2.56 9.99
C GLU A 37 1.65 -3.53 11.18
N GLU A 38 0.87 -4.61 11.05
CA GLU A 38 0.77 -5.65 12.07
C GLU A 38 2.09 -6.41 12.24
N LEU A 39 2.75 -6.78 11.15
CA LEU A 39 4.07 -7.43 11.19
C LEU A 39 5.12 -6.54 11.87
N GLU A 40 5.11 -5.23 11.59
CA GLU A 40 6.00 -4.28 12.25
C GLU A 40 5.71 -4.16 13.75
N LYS A 41 4.44 -4.18 14.18
CA LYS A 41 4.09 -4.15 15.61
C LYS A 41 4.62 -5.38 16.33
N VAL A 42 4.47 -6.56 15.72
CA VAL A 42 5.02 -7.82 16.25
C VAL A 42 6.53 -7.75 16.35
N ALA A 43 7.22 -7.28 15.31
CA ALA A 43 8.68 -7.19 15.29
C ALA A 43 9.27 -6.17 16.28
N ARG A 44 8.47 -5.20 16.74
CA ARG A 44 8.84 -4.19 17.75
C ARG A 44 8.57 -4.62 19.19
N SER A 45 7.94 -5.78 19.39
CA SER A 45 7.61 -6.36 20.70
C SER A 45 8.68 -7.36 21.14
#